data_AF-M3CDU7-F1
#
_entry.id   AF-M3CDU7-F1
#
_cell.length_a   1.000
_cell.length_b   1.000
_cell.length_c   1.000
_cell.angle_alpha   90.00
_cell.angle_beta   90.00
_cell.angle_gamma   90.00
#
_symmetry.space_group_name_H-M   'P 1'
#
loop_
_entity.id
_entity.type
_entity.pdbx_description
1 polymer ?
#
loop_
_entity_poly.entity_id
_entity_poly.type
_entity_poly.pdbx_seq_one_letter_code
_entity_poly.pdbx_strand_id
1 'polypeptide(L)'
;MPYLQYIAPVVIGLVYALVMSLVDAKHRLRLNAVMVAGAGATYLSSDGLGGWELAFTALSTCVAYRALNSWTFVGIGWLLHTAWDIVHHIKGSPLLPFVHDASLGCAICDPVIALWCLRGGPPPRELLRGGRRGKALGEPVA
;
A
#
# COMPACT_ATOMS: atom_id res chain seq x y z
N MET A 1 1.31 17.58 -17.91
CA MET A 1 0.07 16.84 -17.55
C MET A 1 0.04 16.64 -16.03
N PRO A 2 -0.45 17.63 -15.24
CA PRO A 2 -0.35 17.63 -13.77
C PRO A 2 -1.20 16.55 -13.07
N TYR A 3 -2.03 15.80 -13.79
CA TYR A 3 -2.85 14.72 -13.23
C TYR A 3 -2.14 13.36 -13.18
N LEU A 4 -1.08 13.19 -13.99
CA LEU A 4 -0.39 11.90 -14.12
C LEU A 4 0.24 11.44 -12.80
N GLN A 5 0.74 12.39 -11.99
CA GLN A 5 1.31 12.15 -10.67
C GLN A 5 0.31 11.59 -9.63
N TYR A 6 -0.99 11.78 -9.83
CA TYR A 6 -2.04 11.25 -8.95
C TYR A 6 -2.69 9.98 -9.51
N ILE A 7 -2.83 9.90 -10.83
CA ILE A 7 -3.47 8.77 -11.49
C ILE A 7 -2.52 7.58 -11.58
N ALA A 8 -1.24 7.80 -11.87
CA ALA A 8 -0.27 6.72 -12.03
C ALA A 8 -0.12 5.85 -10.76
N PRO A 9 0.00 6.41 -9.53
CA PRO A 9 0.09 5.59 -8.31
C PRO A 9 -1.16 4.78 -8.03
N VAL A 10 -2.35 5.35 -8.30
CA VAL A 10 -3.62 4.61 -8.16
C VAL A 10 -3.67 3.44 -9.14
N VAL A 11 -3.25 3.66 -10.39
CA VAL A 11 -3.17 2.58 -11.39
C VAL A 11 -2.16 1.52 -10.96
N ILE A 12 -1.00 1.91 -10.42
CA ILE A 12 0.01 0.97 -9.91
C ILE A 12 -0.56 0.13 -8.76
N GLY A 13 -1.26 0.73 -7.80
CA GLY A 13 -1.90 0.01 -6.69
C GLY A 13 -2.96 -0.98 -7.17
N LEU A 14 -3.73 -0.62 -8.21
CA LEU A 14 -4.69 -1.53 -8.85
C LEU A 14 -3.99 -2.67 -9.60
N VAL A 15 -2.93 -2.38 -10.35
CA VAL A 15 -2.12 -3.41 -11.03
C VAL A 15 -1.50 -4.36 -10.03
N TYR A 16 -0.97 -3.85 -8.91
CA TYR A 16 -0.46 -4.67 -7.81
C TYR A 16 -1.55 -5.60 -7.28
N ALA A 17 -2.75 -5.09 -6.97
CA ALA A 17 -3.86 -5.90 -6.49
C ALA A 17 -4.28 -6.98 -7.52
N LEU A 18 -4.23 -6.66 -8.81
CA LEU A 18 -4.52 -7.61 -9.89
C LEU A 18 -3.46 -8.71 -9.97
N VAL A 19 -2.18 -8.35 -9.98
CA VAL A 19 -1.05 -9.30 -9.99
C VAL A 19 -1.11 -10.20 -8.76
N MET A 20 -1.31 -9.63 -7.58
CA MET A 20 -1.43 -10.40 -6.34
C MET A 20 -2.68 -11.27 -6.28
N SER A 21 -3.71 -10.93 -7.05
CA SER A 21 -4.90 -11.77 -7.20
C SER A 21 -4.67 -13.00 -8.10
N LEU A 22 -3.62 -13.01 -8.92
CA LEU A 22 -3.19 -14.20 -9.69
C LEU A 22 -2.48 -15.23 -8.80
N VAL A 23 -1.94 -14.78 -7.66
CA VAL A 23 -1.31 -15.66 -6.67
C VAL A 23 -2.36 -16.54 -6.01
N ASP A 24 -2.02 -17.81 -5.85
CA ASP A 24 -2.83 -18.80 -5.13
C ASP A 24 -3.30 -18.28 -3.79
N ALA A 25 -4.58 -18.51 -3.49
CA ALA A 25 -5.20 -18.06 -2.24
C ALA A 25 -4.45 -18.57 -1.00
N LYS A 26 -3.77 -19.72 -1.10
CA LYS A 26 -2.95 -20.33 -0.04
C LYS A 26 -1.74 -19.48 0.37
N HIS A 27 -1.17 -18.73 -0.56
CA HIS A 27 0.08 -17.98 -0.34
C HIS A 27 -0.11 -16.46 -0.35
N ARG A 28 -1.23 -15.98 -0.90
CA ARG A 28 -1.49 -14.55 -1.12
C ARG A 28 -1.29 -13.67 0.12
N LEU A 29 -1.78 -14.12 1.27
CA LEU A 29 -1.64 -13.39 2.53
C LEU A 29 -0.17 -13.25 2.94
N ARG A 30 0.55 -14.37 3.00
CA ARG A 30 1.97 -14.40 3.42
C ARG A 30 2.85 -13.59 2.47
N LEU A 31 2.58 -13.69 1.18
CA LEU A 31 3.32 -12.92 0.18
C LEU A 31 3.10 -11.42 0.37
N ASN A 32 1.87 -10.97 0.64
CA ASN A 32 1.61 -9.56 0.94
C ASN A 32 2.25 -9.11 2.26
N ALA A 33 2.31 -9.96 3.28
CA ALA A 33 3.05 -9.67 4.51
C ALA A 33 4.55 -9.46 4.26
N VAL A 34 5.15 -10.27 3.37
CA VAL A 34 6.54 -10.10 2.94
C VAL A 34 6.73 -8.79 2.16
N MET A 35 5.79 -8.43 1.29
CA MET A 35 5.85 -7.16 0.55
C MET A 35 5.82 -5.94 1.49
N VAL A 36 4.95 -5.96 2.51
CA VAL A 36 4.91 -4.92 3.55
C VAL A 36 6.24 -4.85 4.32
N ALA A 37 6.82 -6.01 4.69
CA ALA A 37 8.11 -6.04 5.37
C ALA A 37 9.24 -5.44 4.51
N GLY A 38 9.29 -5.81 3.23
CA GLY A 38 10.26 -5.30 2.27
C GLY A 38 10.12 -3.80 2.07
N ALA A 39 8.91 -3.31 1.91
CA ALA A 39 8.61 -1.88 1.81
C ALA A 39 9.04 -1.14 3.10
N GLY A 40 8.74 -1.67 4.28
CA GLY A 40 9.17 -1.07 5.54
C GLY A 40 10.69 -1.02 5.74
N ALA A 41 11.46 -1.90 5.08
CA ALA A 41 12.91 -1.96 5.20
C ALA A 41 13.65 -0.95 4.31
N THR A 42 13.00 -0.38 3.28
CA THR A 42 13.66 0.57 2.36
C THR A 42 14.07 1.86 3.05
N TYR A 43 13.40 2.24 4.14
CA TYR A 43 13.75 3.42 4.94
C TYR A 43 15.09 3.29 5.66
N LEU A 44 15.66 2.09 5.79
CA LEU A 44 17.04 1.94 6.30
C LEU A 44 18.08 2.48 5.31
N SER A 45 17.71 2.69 4.05
CA SER A 45 18.56 3.28 3.01
C SER A 45 18.32 4.78 2.82
N SER A 46 17.31 5.37 3.48
CA SER A 46 17.15 6.83 3.50
C SER A 46 18.01 7.40 4.62
N ASP A 47 18.76 8.47 4.34
CA ASP A 47 19.56 9.20 5.34
C ASP A 47 18.72 10.32 5.99
N GLY A 48 17.39 10.12 6.11
CA GLY A 48 16.43 11.20 6.30
C GLY A 48 16.02 11.44 7.76
N LEU A 49 15.87 10.37 8.53
CA LEU A 49 15.29 10.40 9.88
C LEU A 49 16.19 9.79 10.96
N GLY A 50 17.31 9.17 10.59
CA GLY A 50 18.33 8.68 11.51
C GLY A 50 17.79 7.54 12.37
N GLY A 51 18.01 7.59 13.69
CA GLY A 51 17.56 6.53 14.62
C GLY A 51 16.06 6.22 14.58
N TRP A 52 15.23 7.14 14.07
CA TRP A 52 13.79 6.92 13.88
C TRP A 52 13.48 5.92 12.76
N GLU A 53 14.34 5.77 11.75
CA GLU A 53 14.17 4.76 10.69
C GLU A 53 14.36 3.35 11.25
N LEU A 54 15.25 3.18 12.23
CA LEU A 54 15.39 1.91 12.97
C LEU A 54 14.15 1.60 13.80
N ALA A 55 13.61 2.60 14.51
CA ALA A 55 12.38 2.44 15.29
C ALA A 55 11.18 2.10 14.38
N PHE A 56 11.06 2.77 13.24
CA PHE A 56 10.04 2.47 12.25
C PHE A 56 10.21 1.08 11.65
N THR A 57 11.44 0.69 11.29
CA THR A 57 11.71 -0.64 10.73
C THR A 57 11.42 -1.74 11.74
N ALA A 58 11.70 -1.53 13.03
CA ALA A 58 11.33 -2.47 14.08
C ALA A 58 9.79 -2.60 14.21
N LEU A 59 9.08 -1.47 14.16
CA LEU A 59 7.62 -1.45 14.19
C LEU A 59 7.01 -2.13 12.96
N SER A 60 7.49 -1.80 11.76
CA SER A 60 7.02 -2.38 10.49
C SER A 60 7.28 -3.88 10.44
N THR A 61 8.42 -4.34 10.97
CA THR A 61 8.72 -5.77 11.12
C THR A 61 7.73 -6.46 12.07
N CYS A 62 7.41 -5.85 13.21
CA CYS A 62 6.44 -6.38 14.16
C CYS A 62 5.04 -6.49 13.52
N VAL A 63 4.60 -5.45 12.80
CA VAL A 63 3.33 -5.44 12.06
C VAL A 63 3.33 -6.51 10.97
N ALA A 64 4.42 -6.63 10.20
CA ALA A 64 4.56 -7.63 9.14
C ALA A 64 4.53 -9.06 9.70
N TYR A 65 5.14 -9.31 10.86
CA TYR A 65 5.05 -10.61 11.52
C TYR A 65 3.60 -10.97 11.87
N ARG A 66 2.82 -10.01 12.37
CA ARG A 66 1.38 -10.22 12.62
C ARG A 66 0.58 -10.35 11.32
N ALA A 67 1.04 -9.72 10.24
CA ALA A 67 0.42 -9.76 8.91
C ALA A 67 0.49 -11.15 8.25
N LEU A 68 1.44 -12.01 8.65
CA LEU A 68 1.54 -13.39 8.14
C LEU A 68 0.26 -14.21 8.33
N ASN A 69 -0.57 -13.86 9.32
CA ASN A 69 -1.80 -14.56 9.66
C ASN A 69 -3.06 -13.67 9.58
N SER A 70 -2.94 -12.40 9.17
CA SER A 70 -4.09 -11.49 9.16
C SER A 70 -3.98 -10.40 8.09
N TRP A 71 -4.99 -10.36 7.22
CA TRP A 71 -5.18 -9.33 6.21
C TRP A 71 -5.31 -7.93 6.77
N THR A 72 -5.86 -7.79 7.98
CA THR A 72 -5.97 -6.49 8.65
C THR A 72 -4.59 -5.92 8.96
N PHE A 73 -3.65 -6.75 9.42
CA PHE A 73 -2.29 -6.33 9.70
C PHE A 73 -1.50 -6.01 8.43
N VAL A 74 -1.78 -6.69 7.31
CA VAL A 74 -1.27 -6.28 5.99
C VAL A 74 -1.74 -4.87 5.64
N GLY A 75 -3.04 -4.59 5.78
CA GLY A 75 -3.60 -3.26 5.53
C GLY A 75 -3.03 -2.19 6.46
N ILE A 76 -2.92 -2.48 7.76
CA ILE A 76 -2.28 -1.58 8.74
C ILE A 76 -0.82 -1.32 8.36
N GLY A 77 -0.09 -2.33 7.89
CA GLY A 77 1.29 -2.17 7.44
C GLY A 77 1.44 -1.20 6.26
N TRP A 78 0.55 -1.29 5.27
CA TRP A 78 0.52 -0.34 4.15
C TRP A 78 0.13 1.08 4.59
N LEU A 79 -0.83 1.23 5.52
CA LEU A 79 -1.17 2.54 6.09
C LEU A 79 -0.02 3.13 6.92
N LEU A 80 0.72 2.27 7.63
CA LEU A 80 1.91 2.66 8.38
C LEU A 80 3.03 3.13 7.44
N HIS A 81 3.23 2.44 6.30
CA HIS A 81 4.14 2.88 5.24
C HIS A 81 3.71 4.23 4.65
N THR A 82 2.41 4.38 4.32
CA THR A 82 1.85 5.67 3.87
C THR A 82 2.15 6.81 4.84
N ALA A 83 1.91 6.59 6.13
CA ALA A 83 2.13 7.61 7.15
C ALA A 83 3.61 8.02 7.21
N TRP A 84 4.52 7.05 7.06
CA TRP A 84 5.95 7.30 7.07
C TRP A 84 6.42 8.00 5.80
N ASP A 85 5.86 7.66 4.63
CA ASP A 85 6.08 8.38 3.37
C ASP A 85 5.67 9.85 3.44
N ILE A 86 4.54 10.15 4.10
CA ILE A 86 4.09 11.53 4.31
C ILE A 86 5.11 12.29 5.18
N VAL A 87 5.61 11.66 6.25
CA VAL A 87 6.64 12.27 7.11
C VAL A 87 7.90 12.58 6.31
N HIS A 88 8.38 11.63 5.50
CA HIS A 88 9.55 11.82 4.63
C HIS A 88 9.32 12.90 3.56
N HIS A 89 8.11 12.97 3.00
CA HIS A 89 7.72 13.99 2.03
C HIS A 89 7.74 15.40 2.65
N ILE A 90 7.17 15.58 3.85
CA ILE A 90 7.15 16.87 4.57
C ILE A 90 8.57 17.30 4.95
N LYS A 91 9.44 16.35 5.30
CA LYS A 91 10.82 16.61 5.73
C LYS A 91 11.77 16.92 4.56
N GLY A 92 11.32 16.76 3.32
CA GLY A 92 12.14 16.97 2.13
C GLY A 92 13.27 15.95 1.98
N SER A 93 13.12 14.76 2.57
CA SER A 93 14.11 13.68 2.57
C SER A 93 13.63 12.56 1.64
N PRO A 94 13.90 12.62 0.33
CA PRO A 94 13.36 11.66 -0.62
C PRO A 94 13.90 10.25 -0.37
N LEU A 95 13.00 9.26 -0.34
CA LEU A 95 13.28 7.83 -0.22
C LEU A 95 14.19 7.28 -1.32
N LEU A 96 14.20 7.91 -2.49
CA LEU A 96 15.08 7.62 -3.61
C LEU A 96 15.81 8.91 -4.00
N PRO A 97 17.15 8.97 -3.97
CA PRO A 97 17.93 10.17 -4.29
C PRO A 97 17.72 10.67 -5.74
N PHE A 98 17.08 9.87 -6.60
CA PHE A 98 16.87 10.15 -8.01
C PHE A 98 15.42 10.51 -8.39
N VAL A 99 14.45 10.40 -7.46
CA VAL A 99 13.02 10.64 -7.76
C VAL A 99 12.33 11.33 -6.58
N HIS A 100 12.34 12.66 -6.59
CA HIS A 100 11.83 13.47 -5.47
C HIS A 100 10.31 13.30 -5.24
N ASP A 101 9.56 12.81 -6.24
CA ASP A 101 8.12 12.55 -6.16
C ASP A 101 7.76 11.12 -5.72
N ALA A 102 8.74 10.22 -5.52
CA ALA A 102 8.49 8.80 -5.24
C ALA A 102 7.74 8.59 -3.91
N SER A 103 8.04 9.37 -2.86
CA SER A 103 7.29 9.29 -1.59
C SER A 103 5.82 9.69 -1.74
N LEU A 104 5.51 10.66 -2.61
CA LEU A 104 4.13 11.09 -2.88
C LEU A 104 3.36 10.00 -3.66
N GLY A 105 4.06 9.31 -4.57
CA GLY A 105 3.54 8.16 -5.28
C GLY A 105 3.21 6.99 -4.35
N CYS A 106 4.13 6.58 -3.49
CA CYS A 106 3.90 5.50 -2.52
C CYS A 106 2.80 5.86 -1.52
N ALA A 107 2.76 7.10 -1.01
CA ALA A 107 1.71 7.58 -0.12
C ALA A 107 0.28 7.52 -0.73
N ILE A 108 0.15 7.56 -2.06
CA ILE A 108 -1.14 7.44 -2.75
C ILE A 108 -1.44 5.98 -3.15
N CYS A 109 -0.41 5.22 -3.52
CA CYS A 109 -0.53 3.81 -3.91
C CYS A 109 -0.94 2.93 -2.73
N ASP A 110 -0.33 3.16 -1.57
CA ASP A 110 -0.43 2.29 -0.42
C ASP A 110 -1.81 2.24 0.22
N PRO A 111 -2.58 3.34 0.34
CA PRO A 111 -3.97 3.29 0.79
C PRO A 111 -4.87 2.47 -0.13
N VAL A 112 -4.58 2.46 -1.44
CA VAL A 112 -5.34 1.65 -2.41
C VAL A 112 -5.07 0.16 -2.15
N ILE A 113 -3.81 -0.21 -1.93
CA ILE A 113 -3.43 -1.59 -1.58
C ILE A 113 -4.00 -1.96 -0.20
N ALA A 114 -3.91 -1.06 0.78
CA ALA A 114 -4.45 -1.24 2.13
C ALA A 114 -5.96 -1.50 2.11
N LEU A 115 -6.73 -0.72 1.35
CA LEU A 115 -8.18 -0.91 1.20
C LEU A 115 -8.52 -2.25 0.55
N TRP A 116 -7.71 -2.74 -0.38
CA TRP A 116 -7.87 -4.08 -0.96
C TRP A 116 -7.53 -5.18 0.05
N CYS A 117 -6.44 -5.02 0.81
CA CYS A 117 -6.05 -5.94 1.87
C CYS A 117 -7.07 -6.01 3.01
N LEU A 118 -7.59 -4.86 3.47
CA LEU A 118 -8.63 -4.78 4.52
C LEU A 118 -9.94 -5.46 4.12
N ARG A 119 -10.21 -5.59 2.81
CA ARG A 119 -11.33 -6.38 2.28
C ARG A 119 -11.05 -7.88 2.18
N GLY A 120 -9.91 -8.35 2.68
CA GLY A 120 -9.51 -9.75 2.64
C GLY A 120 -8.81 -10.19 1.35
N GLY A 121 -8.30 -9.25 0.55
CA GLY A 121 -7.64 -9.53 -0.73
C GLY A 121 -8.55 -10.21 -1.76
N PRO A 122 -9.77 -9.68 -2.02
CA PRO A 122 -10.76 -10.32 -2.89
C PRO A 122 -10.23 -10.47 -4.32
N PRO A 123 -10.58 -11.57 -5.02
CA PRO A 123 -10.22 -11.77 -6.42
C PRO A 123 -10.87 -10.72 -7.33
N PRO A 124 -10.36 -10.54 -8.57
CA PRO A 124 -10.72 -9.41 -9.43
C PRO A 124 -12.22 -9.40 -9.78
N ARG A 125 -12.81 -10.59 -9.91
CA ARG A 125 -14.24 -10.81 -10.17
C ARG A 125 -15.16 -10.29 -9.06
N GLU A 126 -14.75 -10.39 -7.79
CA GLU A 126 -15.53 -9.84 -6.67
C GLU A 126 -15.33 -8.34 -6.53
N LEU A 127 -14.13 -7.86 -6.81
CA LEU A 127 -13.83 -6.42 -6.84
C LEU A 127 -14.67 -5.70 -7.92
N LEU A 128 -14.77 -6.30 -9.11
CA LEU A 128 -15.62 -5.81 -10.22
C LEU A 128 -17.12 -5.90 -9.92
N ARG A 129 -17.57 -6.94 -9.18
CA ARG A 129 -18.98 -7.08 -8.76
C ARG A 129 -19.37 -6.07 -7.68
N GLY A 130 -18.48 -5.75 -6.74
CA GLY A 130 -18.70 -4.71 -5.73
C GLY A 130 -18.86 -3.31 -6.34
N GLY A 131 -18.05 -2.98 -7.35
CA GLY A 131 -18.16 -1.72 -8.09
C GLY A 131 -19.48 -1.56 -8.85
N ARG A 132 -20.01 -2.65 -9.44
CA ARG A 132 -21.34 -2.62 -10.08
C ARG A 132 -22.47 -2.38 -9.08
N ARG A 133 -22.35 -2.92 -7.86
CA ARG A 133 -23.35 -2.76 -6.80
C ARG A 133 -23.36 -1.32 -6.26
N GLY A 134 -22.20 -0.69 -6.11
CA GLY A 134 -22.09 0.74 -5.79
C GLY A 134 -22.63 1.65 -6.90
N LYS A 135 -22.48 1.26 -8.17
CA LYS A 135 -23.07 1.98 -9.31
C LYS A 135 -24.60 1.86 -9.37
N ALA A 136 -25.15 0.69 -9.00
CA ALA A 136 -26.59 0.44 -8.95
C ALA A 136 -27.31 1.18 -7.79
N LEU A 137 -26.61 1.51 -6.71
CA LEU A 137 -27.12 2.33 -5.60
C LEU A 137 -26.99 3.84 -5.86
N GLY A 138 -26.38 4.25 -6.98
CA GLY A 138 -26.18 5.64 -7.38
C GLY A 138 -27.05 6.10 -8.55
N GLU A 139 -27.93 5.24 -9.08
CA GLU A 139 -28.96 5.70 -10.02
C GLU A 139 -30.12 6.30 -9.20
N PRO A 140 -30.42 7.61 -9.35
CA PRO A 140 -31.61 8.16 -8.74
C PRO A 140 -32.83 7.45 -9.32
N VAL A 141 -33.67 6.90 -8.45
CA VAL A 141 -35.01 6.43 -8.80
C VAL A 141 -35.75 7.63 -9.39
N ALA A 142 -35.98 7.58 -10.71
CA ALA A 142 -36.82 8.51 -11.44
C ALA A 142 -38.30 8.26 -11.15
#